data_AF-A0A1G0ZD84-F1
#
_entry.id   AF-A0A1G0ZD84-F1
#
_cell.length_a   1.000
_cell.length_b   1.000
_cell.length_c   1.000
_cell.angle_alpha   90.00
_cell.angle_beta   90.00
_cell.angle_gamma   90.00
#
_symmetry.space_group_name_H-M   'P 1'
#
loop_
_entity.id
_entity.type
_entity.pdbx_description
1 polymer ?
#
loop_
_entity_poly.entity_id
_entity_poly.type
_entity_poly.pdbx_seq_one_letter_code
_entity_poly.pdbx_strand_id
1 'polypeptide(L)'
;MKSVRILKIFNKFVNLSLSVCVSLVIFSALFSLLLADEVKTESGKTGSERKTEVKKATAAEEEAGPAAELEAVRRENEMLRKELADVLLKSDEIFDTYRRLQLSVAATMANSEKKNVGEGELKSLESFIDVRQELKALVAKTLELFQFTGTALENNELTDTDKVRLKRKIEDLKTEAEKLNALLSPPESKERTDRCRILSVNDKLQVILLDAGTANGVNTGLQWKVSLKSGKPVKVKVIASRPFISAAVVIEGDFSSLAPGMLAAVGDK
;
A
#
# COMPACT_ATOMS: atom_id res chain seq x y z
N MET A 1 -31.86 18.45 33.36
CA MET A 1 -30.53 18.39 32.70
C MET A 1 -29.31 18.36 33.66
N LYS A 2 -29.46 18.29 35.00
CA LYS A 2 -28.33 18.30 35.97
C LYS A 2 -27.86 16.91 36.44
N SER A 3 -28.71 15.88 36.38
CA SER A 3 -28.40 14.53 36.93
C SER A 3 -27.35 13.74 36.11
N VAL A 4 -27.32 13.91 34.78
CA VAL A 4 -26.44 13.13 33.89
C VAL A 4 -24.95 13.51 34.00
N ARG A 5 -24.63 14.72 34.47
CA ARG A 5 -23.23 15.18 34.62
C ARG A 5 -22.55 14.60 35.87
N ILE A 6 -23.31 14.37 36.95
CA ILE A 6 -22.78 13.86 38.22
C ILE A 6 -22.37 12.39 38.07
N LEU A 7 -23.15 11.60 37.31
CA LEU A 7 -22.86 10.19 37.07
C LEU A 7 -21.57 9.97 36.26
N LYS A 8 -21.26 10.86 35.31
CA LYS A 8 -20.02 10.80 34.53
C LYS A 8 -18.78 11.16 35.35
N ILE A 9 -18.90 12.09 36.30
CA ILE A 9 -17.79 12.48 37.18
C ILE A 9 -17.50 11.35 38.18
N PHE A 10 -18.55 10.72 38.74
CA PHE A 10 -18.39 9.60 39.67
C PHE A 10 -17.72 8.39 38.99
N ASN A 11 -18.13 8.06 37.77
CA ASN A 11 -17.52 6.94 37.02
C ASN A 11 -16.06 7.23 36.60
N LYS A 12 -15.71 8.50 36.39
CA LYS A 12 -14.33 8.91 36.12
C LYS A 12 -13.45 8.85 37.38
N PHE A 13 -14.03 9.17 38.54
CA PHE A 13 -13.33 9.11 39.83
C PHE A 13 -13.06 7.67 40.27
N VAL A 14 -14.04 6.77 40.11
CA VAL A 14 -13.90 5.34 40.45
C VAL A 14 -12.86 4.65 39.58
N ASN A 15 -12.83 4.94 38.27
CA ASN A 15 -11.80 4.39 37.36
C ASN A 15 -10.40 4.94 37.65
N LEU A 16 -10.28 6.20 38.10
CA LEU A 16 -9.00 6.80 38.47
C LEU A 16 -8.45 6.18 39.77
N SER A 17 -9.32 5.92 40.77
CA SER A 17 -8.90 5.22 41.98
C SER A 17 -8.51 3.76 41.75
N LEU A 18 -9.18 3.07 40.80
CA LEU A 18 -8.85 1.69 40.46
C LEU A 18 -7.48 1.59 39.79
N SER A 19 -7.17 2.51 38.87
CA SER A 19 -5.87 2.58 38.20
C SER A 19 -4.72 2.85 39.17
N VAL A 20 -4.94 3.71 40.17
CA VAL A 20 -3.92 4.01 41.19
C VAL A 20 -3.67 2.79 42.09
N CYS A 21 -4.73 2.09 42.51
CA CYS A 21 -4.59 0.85 43.29
C CYS A 21 -3.88 -0.26 42.52
N VAL A 22 -4.19 -0.45 41.23
CA VAL A 22 -3.50 -1.46 40.40
C VAL A 22 -2.01 -1.10 40.23
N SER A 23 -1.69 0.19 40.03
CA SER A 23 -0.29 0.62 39.92
C SER A 23 0.52 0.41 41.21
N LEU A 24 -0.09 0.60 42.38
CA LEU A 24 0.55 0.39 43.69
C LEU A 24 0.82 -1.10 43.96
N VAL A 25 -0.10 -1.99 43.58
CA VAL A 25 0.08 -3.43 43.74
C VAL A 25 1.20 -3.95 42.83
N ILE A 26 1.26 -3.46 41.58
CA ILE A 26 2.34 -3.79 40.65
C ILE A 26 3.69 -3.27 41.16
N PHE A 27 3.72 -2.05 41.71
CA PHE A 27 4.94 -1.47 42.28
C PHE A 27 5.43 -2.24 43.53
N SER A 28 4.51 -2.68 44.41
CA SER A 28 4.88 -3.52 45.56
C SER A 28 5.40 -4.89 45.15
N ALA A 29 4.80 -5.51 44.11
CA ALA A 29 5.22 -6.81 43.62
C ALA A 29 6.62 -6.75 42.98
N LEU A 30 6.90 -5.69 42.23
CA LEU A 30 8.24 -5.45 41.66
C LEU A 30 9.27 -5.13 42.75
N PHE A 31 8.90 -4.42 43.80
CA PHE A 31 9.80 -4.10 44.92
C PHE A 31 10.14 -5.33 45.77
N SER A 32 9.18 -6.25 45.99
CA SER A 32 9.43 -7.53 46.66
C SER A 32 10.30 -8.48 45.82
N LEU A 33 10.21 -8.42 44.50
CA LEU A 33 11.05 -9.23 43.61
C LEU A 33 12.51 -8.74 43.61
N LEU A 34 12.72 -7.43 43.72
CA LEU A 34 14.05 -6.80 43.69
C LEU A 34 14.83 -6.99 45.00
N LEU A 35 14.14 -7.07 46.15
CA LEU A 35 14.76 -7.32 47.46
C LEU A 35 15.06 -8.81 47.73
N ALA A 36 14.47 -9.72 46.96
CA ALA A 36 14.72 -11.16 47.11
C ALA A 36 16.09 -11.60 46.55
N ASP A 37 16.73 -10.77 45.72
CA ASP A 37 17.96 -11.13 45.01
C ASP A 37 19.26 -10.78 45.79
N GLU A 38 19.19 -10.02 46.88
CA GLU A 38 20.39 -9.62 47.65
C GLU A 38 20.71 -10.48 48.91
N VAL A 39 19.85 -11.42 49.33
CA VAL A 39 20.01 -12.11 50.65
C VAL A 39 20.59 -13.55 50.56
N LYS A 40 21.01 -14.02 49.38
CA LYS A 40 21.57 -15.39 49.22
C LYS A 40 23.08 -15.44 48.98
N THR A 41 23.86 -14.74 49.80
CA THR A 41 25.29 -15.05 49.94
C THR A 41 25.75 -14.75 51.36
N GLU A 42 25.74 -15.75 52.25
CA GLU A 42 26.86 -16.01 53.19
C GLU A 42 26.63 -17.21 54.13
N SER A 43 27.61 -18.11 54.06
CA SER A 43 28.14 -18.99 55.12
C SER A 43 27.37 -20.26 55.52
N GLY A 44 28.09 -21.37 55.43
CA GLY A 44 27.76 -22.65 56.06
C GLY A 44 28.85 -23.09 57.04
N LYS A 45 28.47 -24.02 57.93
CA LYS A 45 29.27 -25.05 58.65
C LYS A 45 28.31 -25.63 59.72
N THR A 46 28.16 -26.93 59.99
CA THR A 46 29.12 -28.04 60.11
C THR A 46 28.35 -29.38 60.12
N GLY A 47 29.02 -30.46 59.69
CA GLY A 47 28.93 -31.73 60.41
C GLY A 47 28.35 -32.93 59.64
N SER A 48 29.23 -33.90 59.35
CA SER A 48 29.09 -35.32 59.70
C SER A 48 29.61 -36.23 58.59
N GLU A 49 30.92 -36.44 58.61
CA GLU A 49 31.60 -37.58 58.02
C GLU A 49 31.19 -38.85 58.80
N ARG A 50 30.20 -39.60 58.30
CA ARG A 50 29.97 -41.01 58.69
C ARG A 50 29.03 -41.80 57.76
N LYS A 51 28.90 -41.39 56.49
CA LYS A 51 28.04 -42.06 55.50
C LYS A 51 28.74 -42.31 54.15
N THR A 52 30.05 -42.53 54.13
CA THR A 52 30.84 -42.54 52.89
C THR A 52 30.94 -43.89 52.18
N GLU A 53 30.48 -44.99 52.76
CA GLU A 53 30.67 -46.32 52.12
C GLU A 53 29.38 -47.05 51.71
N VAL A 54 28.24 -46.79 52.35
CA VAL A 54 26.95 -47.37 51.91
C VAL A 54 26.19 -46.48 50.93
N LYS A 55 26.61 -45.22 50.75
CA LYS A 55 26.00 -44.28 49.78
C LYS A 55 26.57 -44.35 48.36
N LYS A 56 27.71 -44.99 48.11
CA LYS A 56 28.30 -44.97 46.75
C LYS A 56 27.56 -45.85 45.73
N ALA A 57 26.82 -46.86 46.19
CA ALA A 57 26.03 -47.72 45.30
C ALA A 57 24.63 -47.14 45.02
N THR A 58 24.00 -46.47 46.00
CA THR A 58 22.70 -45.81 45.80
C THR A 58 22.81 -44.39 45.24
N ALA A 59 23.94 -43.69 45.44
CA ALA A 59 24.20 -42.40 44.80
C ALA A 59 24.49 -42.53 43.30
N ALA A 60 24.99 -43.67 42.81
CA ALA A 60 25.22 -43.83 41.36
C ALA A 60 23.92 -43.96 40.55
N GLU A 61 22.86 -44.52 41.15
CA GLU A 61 21.52 -44.57 40.54
C GLU A 61 20.69 -43.31 40.84
N GLU A 62 20.81 -42.73 42.04
CA GLU A 62 20.16 -41.45 42.38
C GLU A 62 20.85 -40.21 41.77
N GLU A 63 22.07 -40.29 41.22
CA GLU A 63 22.70 -39.19 40.48
C GLU A 63 22.41 -39.26 38.97
N ALA A 64 22.09 -40.43 38.43
CA ALA A 64 21.80 -40.59 37.00
C ALA A 64 20.45 -39.96 36.60
N GLY A 65 19.43 -40.07 37.47
CA GLY A 65 18.12 -39.43 37.30
C GLY A 65 18.18 -37.88 37.28
N PRO A 66 18.69 -37.23 38.34
CA PRO A 66 18.78 -35.77 38.40
C PRO A 66 19.84 -35.21 37.44
N ALA A 67 20.89 -35.94 37.07
CA ALA A 67 21.80 -35.50 36.01
C ALA A 67 21.08 -35.45 34.64
N ALA A 68 20.24 -36.44 34.33
CA ALA A 68 19.43 -36.44 33.12
C ALA A 68 18.37 -35.32 33.13
N GLU A 69 17.76 -35.03 34.28
CA GLU A 69 16.83 -33.90 34.45
C GLU A 69 17.56 -32.55 34.32
N LEU A 70 18.76 -32.39 34.88
CA LEU A 70 19.57 -31.19 34.72
C LEU A 70 20.02 -30.98 33.27
N GLU A 71 20.34 -32.05 32.54
CA GLU A 71 20.63 -31.97 31.11
C GLU A 71 19.38 -31.60 30.29
N ALA A 72 18.21 -32.14 30.62
CA ALA A 72 16.96 -31.78 29.97
C ALA A 72 16.62 -30.30 30.18
N VAL A 73 16.73 -29.81 31.42
CA VAL A 73 16.50 -28.39 31.77
C VAL A 73 17.54 -27.47 31.14
N ARG A 74 18.79 -27.92 30.96
CA ARG A 74 19.82 -27.17 30.22
C ARG A 74 19.48 -27.07 28.73
N ARG A 75 19.04 -28.17 28.11
CA ARG A 75 18.59 -28.16 26.70
C ARG A 75 17.38 -27.26 26.52
N GLU A 76 16.42 -27.29 27.44
CA GLU A 76 15.26 -26.38 27.42
C GLU A 76 15.70 -24.91 27.58
N ASN A 77 16.62 -24.60 28.51
CA ASN A 77 17.16 -23.25 28.65
C ASN A 77 17.91 -22.78 27.39
N GLU A 78 18.67 -23.66 26.75
CA GLU A 78 19.36 -23.34 25.50
C GLU A 78 18.39 -23.11 24.35
N MET A 79 17.29 -23.87 24.27
CA MET A 79 16.22 -23.63 23.31
C MET A 79 15.51 -22.29 23.57
N LEU A 80 15.13 -22.03 24.82
CA LEU A 80 14.48 -20.76 25.20
C LEU A 80 15.38 -19.55 24.91
N ARG A 81 16.71 -19.67 25.11
CA ARG A 81 17.67 -18.63 24.75
C ARG A 81 17.75 -18.39 23.25
N LYS A 82 17.67 -19.45 22.44
CA LYS A 82 17.64 -19.34 20.98
C LYS A 82 16.34 -18.70 20.51
N GLU A 83 15.20 -19.15 21.04
CA GLU A 83 13.90 -18.55 20.72
C GLU A 83 13.83 -17.08 21.11
N LEU A 84 14.37 -16.72 22.28
CA LEU A 84 14.45 -15.32 22.71
C LEU A 84 15.36 -14.49 21.79
N ALA A 85 16.50 -15.04 21.36
CA ALA A 85 17.35 -14.38 20.38
C ALA A 85 16.64 -14.17 19.04
N ASP A 86 15.91 -15.16 18.54
CA ASP A 86 15.12 -15.07 17.30
C ASP A 86 13.99 -14.04 17.42
N VAL A 87 13.33 -13.95 18.58
CA VAL A 87 12.29 -12.93 18.83
C VAL A 87 12.90 -11.54 18.86
N LEU A 88 14.07 -11.36 19.49
CA LEU A 88 14.77 -10.07 19.50
C LEU A 88 15.17 -9.65 18.08
N LEU A 89 15.73 -10.55 17.29
CA LEU A 89 16.09 -10.26 15.89
C LEU A 89 14.87 -9.85 15.06
N LYS A 90 13.74 -10.56 15.19
CA LYS A 90 12.48 -10.17 14.53
C LYS A 90 11.97 -8.81 15.00
N SER A 91 12.15 -8.49 16.28
CA SER A 91 11.74 -7.19 16.81
C SER A 91 12.58 -6.07 16.22
N ASP A 92 13.89 -6.26 16.08
CA ASP A 92 14.80 -5.30 15.45
C ASP A 92 14.46 -5.08 13.97
N GLU A 93 14.17 -6.15 13.23
CA GLU A 93 13.68 -6.04 11.83
C GLU A 93 12.37 -5.24 11.74
N ILE A 94 11.44 -5.44 12.68
CA ILE A 94 10.20 -4.67 12.74
C ILE A 94 10.49 -3.21 13.06
N PHE A 95 11.42 -2.91 13.96
CA PHE A 95 11.79 -1.53 14.28
C PHE A 95 12.47 -0.82 13.11
N ASP A 96 13.34 -1.51 12.38
CA ASP A 96 14.01 -0.95 11.20
C ASP A 96 13.02 -0.70 10.06
N THR A 97 12.09 -1.61 9.83
CA THR A 97 11.03 -1.43 8.83
C THR A 97 10.09 -0.29 9.23
N TYR A 98 9.73 -0.18 10.51
CA TYR A 98 8.93 0.92 11.04
C TYR A 98 9.65 2.26 10.87
N ARG A 99 10.93 2.34 11.23
CA ARG A 99 11.77 3.53 11.08
C ARG A 99 11.87 3.94 9.61
N ARG A 100 12.07 2.99 8.70
CA ARG A 100 12.08 3.25 7.26
C ARG A 100 10.75 3.81 6.77
N LEU A 101 9.63 3.25 7.23
CA LEU A 101 8.30 3.75 6.88
C LEU A 101 8.08 5.17 7.41
N GLN A 102 8.46 5.44 8.66
CA GLN A 102 8.34 6.75 9.28
C GLN A 102 9.18 7.79 8.53
N LEU A 103 10.42 7.45 8.15
CA LEU A 103 11.26 8.31 7.33
C LEU A 103 10.68 8.51 5.93
N SER A 104 10.08 7.49 5.32
CA SER A 104 9.40 7.62 4.03
C SER A 104 8.20 8.56 4.12
N VAL A 105 7.39 8.46 5.17
CA VAL A 105 6.24 9.35 5.40
C VAL A 105 6.71 10.77 5.70
N ALA A 106 7.72 10.93 6.54
CA ALA A 106 8.30 12.24 6.81
C ALA A 106 8.90 12.87 5.54
N ALA A 107 9.56 12.07 4.69
CA ALA A 107 10.10 12.53 3.41
C ALA A 107 9.00 12.90 2.42
N THR A 108 7.91 12.14 2.31
CA THR A 108 6.77 12.51 1.46
C THR A 108 6.06 13.76 1.98
N MET A 109 5.94 13.92 3.30
CA MET A 109 5.36 15.11 3.92
C MET A 109 6.26 16.35 3.81
N ALA A 110 7.58 16.18 3.92
CA ALA A 110 8.56 17.26 3.78
C ALA A 110 8.73 17.67 2.31
N ASN A 111 8.75 16.70 1.38
CA ASN A 111 8.73 16.98 -0.06
C ASN A 111 7.36 17.45 -0.55
N SER A 112 6.29 17.25 0.24
CA SER A 112 5.05 18.01 0.10
C SER A 112 5.19 19.36 0.81
N GLU A 113 6.16 20.19 0.40
CA GLU A 113 5.95 21.63 0.46
C GLU A 113 4.61 21.87 -0.20
N LYS A 114 3.61 22.34 0.57
CA LYS A 114 2.20 22.55 0.20
C LYS A 114 2.01 22.74 -1.31
N LYS A 115 2.00 21.64 -2.06
CA LYS A 115 1.37 21.57 -3.35
C LYS A 115 -0.07 21.64 -2.96
N ASN A 116 -0.61 22.86 -2.95
CA ASN A 116 -2.04 23.06 -2.99
C ASN A 116 -2.50 22.15 -4.13
N VAL A 117 -3.14 21.04 -3.76
CA VAL A 117 -3.66 20.05 -4.70
C VAL A 117 -4.41 20.87 -5.73
N GLY A 118 -3.88 20.89 -6.96
CA GLY A 118 -4.39 21.78 -7.97
C GLY A 118 -5.88 21.50 -8.14
N GLU A 119 -6.69 22.50 -8.44
CA GLU A 119 -8.14 22.29 -8.63
C GLU A 119 -8.44 21.15 -9.63
N GLY A 120 -7.53 20.90 -10.57
CA GLY A 120 -7.58 19.74 -11.47
C GLY A 120 -7.31 18.39 -10.81
N GLU A 121 -6.38 18.30 -9.85
CA GLU A 121 -6.11 17.07 -9.09
C GLU A 121 -7.27 16.75 -8.15
N LEU A 122 -7.91 17.77 -7.54
CA LEU A 122 -9.14 17.61 -6.77
C LEU A 122 -10.30 17.11 -7.65
N LYS A 123 -10.49 17.67 -8.85
CA LYS A 123 -11.49 17.20 -9.81
C LYS A 123 -11.24 15.76 -10.27
N SER A 124 -9.97 15.37 -10.45
CA SER A 124 -9.63 13.96 -10.70
C SER A 124 -9.98 13.07 -9.53
N LEU A 125 -9.71 13.51 -8.30
CA LEU A 125 -10.07 12.78 -7.07
C LEU A 125 -11.58 12.65 -6.87
N GLU A 126 -12.35 13.67 -7.22
CA GLU A 126 -13.82 13.64 -7.24
C GLU A 126 -14.34 12.63 -8.27
N SER A 127 -13.77 12.59 -9.49
CA SER A 127 -14.17 11.60 -10.49
C SER A 127 -13.93 10.14 -10.04
N PHE A 128 -12.93 9.89 -9.18
CA PHE A 128 -12.73 8.56 -8.59
C PHE A 128 -13.82 8.18 -7.59
N ILE A 129 -14.46 9.15 -6.93
CA ILE A 129 -15.58 8.90 -6.01
C ILE A 129 -16.78 8.38 -6.80
N ASP A 130 -17.07 8.98 -7.95
CA ASP A 130 -18.18 8.58 -8.81
C ASP A 130 -17.97 7.17 -9.38
N VAL A 131 -16.76 6.88 -9.88
CA VAL A 131 -16.39 5.53 -10.35
C VAL A 131 -16.53 4.49 -9.23
N ARG A 132 -16.13 4.84 -8.01
CA ARG A 132 -16.25 3.94 -6.85
C ARG A 132 -17.70 3.68 -6.47
N GLN A 133 -18.59 4.67 -6.58
CA GLN A 133 -20.01 4.50 -6.29
C GLN A 133 -20.68 3.58 -7.31
N GLU A 134 -20.41 3.78 -8.60
CA GLU A 134 -20.94 2.92 -9.68
C GLU A 134 -20.39 1.49 -9.57
N LEU A 135 -19.10 1.31 -9.24
CA LEU A 135 -18.53 -0.01 -9.00
C LEU A 135 -19.21 -0.73 -7.82
N LYS A 136 -19.51 0.00 -6.74
CA LYS A 136 -20.21 -0.57 -5.58
C LYS A 136 -21.65 -0.99 -5.94
N ALA A 137 -22.35 -0.20 -6.75
CA ALA A 137 -23.69 -0.53 -7.25
C ALA A 137 -23.67 -1.81 -8.11
N LEU A 138 -22.70 -1.91 -9.03
CA LEU A 138 -22.52 -3.08 -9.89
C LEU A 138 -22.26 -4.36 -9.09
N VAL A 139 -21.37 -4.29 -8.09
CA VAL A 139 -21.08 -5.43 -7.20
C VAL A 139 -22.33 -5.84 -6.42
N ALA A 140 -23.10 -4.89 -5.91
CA ALA A 140 -24.35 -5.19 -5.19
C ALA A 140 -25.36 -5.91 -6.10
N LYS A 141 -25.62 -5.41 -7.31
CA LYS A 141 -26.52 -6.06 -8.27
C LYS A 141 -26.04 -7.42 -8.73
N THR A 142 -24.72 -7.60 -8.88
CA THR A 142 -24.11 -8.88 -9.21
C THR A 142 -24.36 -9.90 -8.10
N LEU A 143 -24.19 -9.51 -6.84
CA LEU A 143 -24.50 -10.37 -5.69
C LEU A 143 -26.00 -10.69 -5.59
N GLU A 144 -26.88 -9.72 -5.84
CA GLU A 144 -28.34 -9.94 -5.89
C GLU A 144 -28.77 -10.88 -7.02
N LEU A 145 -28.04 -10.88 -8.14
CA LEU A 145 -28.24 -11.84 -9.23
C LEU A 145 -27.79 -13.23 -8.80
N PHE A 146 -26.60 -13.37 -8.21
CA PHE A 146 -26.10 -14.65 -7.71
C PHE A 146 -27.00 -15.27 -6.64
N GLN A 147 -27.49 -14.48 -5.69
CA GLN A 147 -28.44 -14.94 -4.68
C GLN A 147 -29.75 -15.41 -5.31
N PHE A 148 -30.29 -14.65 -6.27
CA PHE A 148 -31.50 -15.03 -6.98
C PHE A 148 -31.32 -16.31 -7.80
N THR A 149 -30.22 -16.45 -8.54
CA THR A 149 -29.90 -17.68 -9.28
C THR A 149 -29.67 -18.87 -8.35
N GLY A 150 -29.06 -18.66 -7.17
CA GLY A 150 -28.88 -19.71 -6.16
C GLY A 150 -30.23 -20.22 -5.66
N THR A 151 -31.12 -19.31 -5.25
CA THR A 151 -32.47 -19.68 -4.80
C THR A 151 -33.33 -20.30 -5.91
N ALA A 152 -33.18 -19.86 -7.16
CA ALA A 152 -33.93 -20.41 -8.29
C ALA A 152 -33.41 -21.80 -8.71
N LEU A 153 -32.11 -22.08 -8.53
CA LEU A 153 -31.51 -23.39 -8.80
C LEU A 153 -31.86 -24.40 -7.71
N GLU A 154 -31.90 -23.99 -6.44
CA GLU A 154 -32.33 -24.84 -5.32
C GLU A 154 -33.80 -25.28 -5.44
N ASN A 155 -34.66 -24.44 -6.03
CA ASN A 155 -36.07 -24.73 -6.20
C ASN A 155 -36.41 -25.61 -7.42
N ASN A 156 -35.43 -25.98 -8.27
CA ASN A 156 -35.48 -26.92 -9.42
C ASN A 156 -36.60 -26.75 -10.48
N GLU A 157 -37.53 -25.82 -10.31
CA GLU A 157 -38.58 -25.45 -11.27
C GLU A 157 -38.49 -23.95 -11.58
N LEU A 158 -37.84 -23.62 -12.69
CA LEU A 158 -37.80 -22.25 -13.20
C LEU A 158 -39.16 -21.89 -13.78
N THR A 159 -40.01 -21.28 -12.95
CA THR A 159 -41.29 -20.70 -13.37
C THR A 159 -41.03 -19.62 -14.43
N ASP A 160 -41.93 -19.44 -15.40
CA ASP A 160 -41.75 -18.41 -16.45
C ASP A 160 -41.65 -16.99 -15.88
N THR A 161 -42.21 -16.75 -14.70
CA THR A 161 -42.04 -15.53 -13.90
C THR A 161 -40.60 -15.31 -13.45
N ASP A 162 -39.87 -16.37 -13.10
CA ASP A 162 -38.48 -16.30 -12.67
C ASP A 162 -37.54 -16.07 -13.85
N LYS A 163 -37.87 -16.61 -15.04
CA LYS A 163 -37.15 -16.30 -16.28
C LYS A 163 -37.27 -14.83 -16.66
N VAL A 164 -38.45 -14.22 -16.48
CA VAL A 164 -38.65 -12.78 -16.74
C VAL A 164 -37.89 -11.93 -15.71
N ARG A 165 -37.91 -12.31 -14.43
CA ARG A 165 -37.13 -11.63 -13.37
C ARG A 165 -35.63 -11.73 -13.62
N LEU A 166 -35.14 -12.89 -14.07
CA LEU A 166 -33.74 -13.09 -14.43
C LEU A 166 -33.33 -12.18 -15.59
N LYS A 167 -34.13 -12.15 -16.68
CA LYS A 167 -33.88 -11.27 -17.83
C LYS A 167 -33.82 -9.80 -17.40
N ARG A 168 -34.72 -9.37 -16.52
CA ARG A 168 -34.70 -8.00 -15.98
C ARG A 168 -33.42 -7.71 -15.19
N LYS A 169 -33.01 -8.62 -14.29
CA LYS A 169 -31.77 -8.47 -13.51
C LYS A 169 -30.52 -8.44 -14.39
N ILE A 170 -30.50 -9.23 -15.48
CA ILE A 170 -29.41 -9.21 -16.47
C ILE A 170 -29.37 -7.87 -17.21
N GLU A 171 -30.52 -7.33 -17.60
CA GLU A 171 -30.58 -6.01 -18.26
C GLU A 171 -30.18 -4.87 -17.30
N ASP A 172 -30.61 -4.95 -16.04
CA ASP A 172 -30.21 -4.02 -14.98
C ASP A 172 -28.71 -4.06 -14.68
N LEU A 173 -28.06 -5.22 -14.84
CA LEU A 173 -26.61 -5.38 -14.73
C LEU A 173 -25.88 -4.83 -15.96
N LYS A 174 -26.41 -5.12 -17.15
CA LYS A 174 -25.86 -4.64 -18.42
C LYS A 174 -25.85 -3.12 -18.48
N THR A 175 -26.94 -2.48 -18.09
CA THR A 175 -27.04 -1.01 -18.06
C THR A 175 -26.07 -0.37 -17.06
N GLU A 176 -25.80 -0.98 -15.90
CA GLU A 176 -24.77 -0.50 -14.97
C GLU A 176 -23.35 -0.75 -15.48
N ALA A 177 -23.11 -1.90 -16.12
CA ALA A 177 -21.84 -2.18 -16.75
C ALA A 177 -21.54 -1.18 -17.90
N GLU A 178 -22.54 -0.80 -18.68
CA GLU A 178 -22.43 0.23 -19.72
C GLU A 178 -22.15 1.62 -19.14
N LYS A 179 -22.81 2.01 -18.03
CA LYS A 179 -22.52 3.26 -17.32
C LYS A 179 -21.09 3.30 -16.78
N LEU A 180 -20.65 2.22 -16.14
CA LEU A 180 -19.28 2.11 -15.66
C LEU A 180 -18.28 2.15 -16.81
N ASN A 181 -18.58 1.47 -17.92
CA ASN A 181 -17.75 1.51 -19.12
C ASN A 181 -17.69 2.91 -19.73
N ALA A 182 -18.78 3.69 -19.71
CA ALA A 182 -18.77 5.08 -20.15
C ALA A 182 -17.90 6.00 -19.28
N LEU A 183 -17.81 5.74 -17.97
CA LEU A 183 -16.93 6.47 -17.04
C LEU A 183 -15.46 6.07 -17.16
N LEU A 184 -15.19 4.79 -17.47
CA LEU A 184 -13.85 4.24 -17.64
C LEU A 184 -13.30 4.43 -19.05
N SER A 185 -14.17 4.57 -20.04
CA SER A 185 -13.75 4.84 -21.41
C SER A 185 -13.05 6.20 -21.42
N PRO A 186 -11.77 6.26 -21.83
CA PRO A 186 -11.15 7.53 -22.11
C PRO A 186 -12.03 8.25 -23.14
N PRO A 187 -12.15 9.60 -23.09
CA PRO A 187 -12.81 10.33 -24.15
C PRO A 187 -12.21 9.81 -25.45
N GLU A 188 -13.07 9.28 -26.33
CA GLU A 188 -12.67 8.64 -27.58
C GLU A 188 -11.44 9.35 -28.12
N SER A 189 -10.35 8.58 -28.31
CA SER A 189 -9.08 9.12 -28.75
C SER A 189 -9.35 10.13 -29.85
N LYS A 190 -9.23 11.42 -29.53
CA LYS A 190 -9.38 12.48 -30.53
C LYS A 190 -8.54 12.03 -31.71
N GLU A 191 -9.17 12.03 -32.89
CA GLU A 191 -8.55 11.61 -34.15
C GLU A 191 -7.07 11.95 -34.11
N ARG A 192 -6.24 10.89 -34.15
CA ARG A 192 -4.78 11.06 -34.16
C ARG A 192 -4.51 12.12 -35.20
N THR A 193 -3.97 13.25 -34.78
CA THR A 193 -3.83 14.36 -35.70
C THR A 193 -2.69 13.98 -36.62
N ASP A 194 -2.99 13.50 -37.82
CA ASP A 194 -1.97 13.05 -38.78
C ASP A 194 -1.11 14.21 -39.31
N ARG A 195 -1.51 15.45 -39.00
CA ARG A 195 -0.85 16.69 -39.43
C ARG A 195 -0.77 17.67 -38.27
N CYS A 196 0.41 18.20 -37.99
CA CYS A 196 0.60 19.29 -37.05
C CYS A 196 1.43 20.41 -37.68
N ARG A 197 1.35 21.61 -37.11
CA ARG A 197 2.12 22.77 -37.57
C ARG A 197 3.27 23.04 -36.62
N ILE A 198 4.40 23.46 -37.17
CA ILE A 198 5.49 24.01 -36.37
C ILE A 198 5.07 25.38 -35.85
N LEU A 199 4.98 25.55 -34.53
CA LEU A 199 4.64 26.83 -33.89
C LEU A 199 5.86 27.72 -33.76
N SER A 200 6.98 27.15 -33.34
CA SER A 200 8.22 27.89 -33.09
C SER A 200 9.43 26.98 -33.23
N VAL A 201 10.54 27.56 -33.66
CA VAL A 201 11.84 26.91 -33.80
C VAL A 201 12.80 27.66 -32.89
N ASN A 202 13.46 26.96 -31.99
CA ASN A 202 14.45 27.54 -31.08
C ASN A 202 15.86 27.10 -31.51
N ASP A 203 16.57 28.00 -32.17
CA ASP A 203 17.91 27.75 -32.70
C ASP A 203 18.95 27.45 -31.62
N LYS A 204 18.80 28.03 -30.42
CA LYS A 204 19.75 27.84 -29.30
C LYS A 204 19.69 26.43 -28.74
N LEU A 205 18.50 25.84 -28.69
CA LEU A 205 18.27 24.51 -28.13
C LEU A 205 18.16 23.44 -29.22
N GLN A 206 18.09 23.82 -30.50
CA GLN A 206 17.79 22.94 -31.63
C GLN A 206 16.48 22.14 -31.43
N VAL A 207 15.48 22.79 -30.82
CA VAL A 207 14.17 22.20 -30.50
C VAL A 207 13.08 22.94 -31.28
N ILE A 208 12.10 22.16 -31.72
CA ILE A 208 10.94 22.63 -32.47
C ILE A 208 9.69 22.39 -31.62
N LEU A 209 8.79 23.38 -31.60
CA LEU A 209 7.48 23.28 -30.96
C LEU A 209 6.43 22.92 -32.00
N LEU A 210 5.68 21.86 -31.75
CA LEU A 210 4.59 21.37 -32.60
C LEU A 210 3.24 21.65 -31.96
N ASP A 211 2.27 22.00 -32.79
CA ASP A 211 0.85 22.23 -32.43
C ASP A 211 0.06 20.92 -32.21
N ALA A 212 0.69 19.95 -31.56
CA ALA A 212 0.06 18.69 -31.19
C ALA A 212 0.70 18.12 -29.93
N GLY A 213 -0.13 17.64 -29.01
CA GLY A 213 0.28 17.17 -27.69
C GLY A 213 -0.33 15.83 -27.30
N THR A 214 -0.28 15.47 -26.01
CA THR A 214 -0.82 14.19 -25.50
C THR A 214 -2.31 14.05 -25.72
N ALA A 215 -3.08 15.15 -25.72
CA ALA A 215 -4.52 15.13 -26.02
C ALA A 215 -4.81 14.79 -27.49
N ASN A 216 -3.82 14.94 -28.37
CA ASN A 216 -3.87 14.62 -29.80
C ASN A 216 -3.19 13.29 -30.13
N GLY A 217 -2.82 12.50 -29.11
CA GLY A 217 -2.15 11.21 -29.27
C GLY A 217 -0.63 11.29 -29.50
N VAL A 218 0.00 12.45 -29.24
CA VAL A 218 1.45 12.63 -29.42
C VAL A 218 2.21 12.15 -28.19
N ASN A 219 2.98 11.08 -28.36
CA ASN A 219 3.83 10.50 -27.33
C ASN A 219 5.31 10.81 -27.56
N THR A 220 6.08 10.80 -26.47
CA THR A 220 7.55 10.89 -26.54
C THR A 220 8.10 9.73 -27.36
N GLY A 221 8.98 10.03 -28.30
CA GLY A 221 9.55 9.06 -29.23
C GLY A 221 8.85 8.96 -30.58
N LEU A 222 7.66 9.56 -30.74
CA LEU A 222 6.96 9.61 -32.02
C LEU A 222 7.79 10.41 -33.05
N GLN A 223 7.86 9.90 -34.27
CA GLN A 223 8.59 10.53 -35.38
C GLN A 223 7.62 11.21 -36.34
N TRP A 224 7.95 12.43 -36.71
CA TRP A 224 7.21 13.25 -37.66
C TRP A 224 8.11 13.59 -38.84
N LYS A 225 7.52 13.67 -40.03
CA LYS A 225 8.17 14.09 -41.26
C LYS A 225 7.68 15.50 -41.60
N VAL A 226 8.59 16.46 -41.65
CA VAL A 226 8.30 17.83 -42.07
C VAL A 226 8.50 17.94 -43.58
N SER A 227 7.43 18.31 -44.29
CA SER A 227 7.46 18.47 -45.74
C SER A 227 8.04 19.84 -46.09
N LEU A 228 9.19 19.87 -46.77
CA LEU A 228 9.78 21.08 -47.31
C LEU A 228 9.33 21.33 -48.74
N LYS A 229 9.16 22.61 -49.10
CA LYS A 229 8.83 23.02 -50.47
C LYS A 229 9.97 22.79 -51.47
N SER A 230 11.21 22.61 -50.99
CA SER A 230 12.43 22.64 -51.81
C SER A 230 13.27 21.35 -51.79
N GLY A 231 12.78 20.22 -51.24
CA GLY A 231 13.56 18.98 -51.25
C GLY A 231 13.20 17.94 -50.18
N LYS A 232 14.22 17.17 -49.77
CA LYS A 232 14.12 15.99 -48.89
C LYS A 232 13.38 16.32 -47.57
N PRO A 233 12.47 15.44 -47.10
CA PRO A 233 11.75 15.66 -45.85
C PRO A 233 12.69 15.58 -44.65
N VAL A 234 12.50 16.47 -43.67
CA VAL A 234 13.24 16.46 -42.40
C VAL A 234 12.48 15.59 -41.40
N LYS A 235 13.16 14.63 -40.77
CA LYS A 235 12.56 13.80 -39.72
C LYS A 235 12.84 14.40 -38.35
N VAL A 236 11.80 14.53 -37.55
CA VAL A 236 11.87 15.05 -36.18
C VAL A 236 11.26 14.04 -35.21
N LYS A 237 11.82 13.95 -34.00
CA LYS A 237 11.34 13.06 -32.94
C LYS A 237 10.93 13.85 -31.71
N VAL A 238 9.75 13.53 -31.18
CA VAL A 238 9.20 14.18 -30.00
C VAL A 238 10.00 13.77 -28.77
N ILE A 239 10.50 14.75 -28.03
CA ILE A 239 11.25 14.59 -26.78
C ILE A 239 10.40 14.86 -25.54
N ALA A 240 9.41 15.74 -25.64
CA ALA A 240 8.50 16.07 -24.55
C ALA A 240 7.11 16.42 -25.10
N SER A 241 6.06 16.07 -24.37
CA SER A 241 4.68 16.31 -24.77
C SER A 241 3.91 16.95 -23.61
N ARG A 242 3.13 17.98 -23.91
CA ARG A 242 2.13 18.64 -23.05
C ARG A 242 0.74 18.34 -23.66
N PRO A 243 -0.38 18.66 -22.99
CA PRO A 243 -1.72 18.37 -23.52
C PRO A 243 -1.94 18.83 -24.97
N PHE A 244 -1.51 20.04 -25.34
CA PHE A 244 -1.76 20.61 -26.67
C PHE A 244 -0.51 20.91 -27.50
N ILE A 245 0.68 20.83 -26.90
CA ILE A 245 1.95 21.22 -27.55
C ILE A 245 2.98 20.14 -27.29
N SER A 246 3.86 19.87 -28.25
CA SER A 246 5.01 18.99 -28.04
C SER A 246 6.31 19.63 -28.52
N ALA A 247 7.41 19.19 -27.92
CA ALA A 247 8.75 19.58 -28.29
C ALA A 247 9.42 18.42 -29.04
N ALA A 248 10.03 18.70 -30.19
CA ALA A 248 10.70 17.72 -31.04
C ALA A 248 12.10 18.18 -31.45
N VAL A 249 12.97 17.21 -31.72
CA VAL A 249 14.36 17.41 -32.16
C VAL A 249 14.56 16.78 -33.53
N VAL A 250 15.38 17.39 -34.38
CA VAL A 250 15.72 16.85 -35.70
C VAL A 250 16.62 15.63 -35.58
N ILE A 251 16.25 14.54 -36.27
CA ILE A 251 17.08 13.33 -36.38
C ILE A 251 17.76 13.27 -37.75
N GLU A 252 17.03 13.60 -38.81
CA GLU A 252 17.54 13.53 -40.19
C GLU A 252 17.14 14.78 -40.96
N GLY A 253 18.11 15.41 -41.63
CA GLY A 253 17.92 16.61 -42.45
C GLY A 253 18.45 17.89 -41.78
N ASP A 254 18.35 19.00 -42.51
CA ASP A 254 18.95 20.27 -42.09
C ASP A 254 18.00 21.06 -41.18
N PHE A 255 18.45 21.37 -39.96
CA PHE A 255 17.67 22.18 -39.00
C PHE A 255 17.39 23.60 -39.53
N SER A 256 18.34 24.21 -40.25
CA SER A 256 18.22 25.56 -40.82
C SER A 256 17.11 25.70 -41.86
N SER A 257 16.63 24.58 -42.39
CA SER A 257 15.53 24.55 -43.35
C SER A 257 14.14 24.61 -42.68
N LEU A 258 14.10 24.57 -41.34
CA LEU A 258 12.86 24.57 -40.57
C LEU A 258 12.40 25.98 -40.22
N ALA A 259 11.19 26.32 -40.66
CA ALA A 259 10.52 27.56 -40.34
C ALA A 259 9.21 27.33 -39.54
N PRO A 260 8.83 28.28 -38.68
CA PRO A 260 7.48 28.35 -38.13
C PRO A 260 6.43 28.33 -39.25
N GLY A 261 5.33 27.62 -39.03
CA GLY A 261 4.21 27.53 -39.96
C GLY A 261 4.29 26.38 -40.97
N MET A 262 5.37 25.60 -41.00
CA MET A 262 5.46 24.41 -41.85
C MET A 262 4.65 23.23 -41.29
N LEU A 263 4.18 22.37 -42.18
CA LEU A 263 3.38 21.21 -41.85
C LEU A 263 4.27 19.99 -41.62
N ALA A 264 4.09 19.36 -40.48
CA ALA A 264 4.63 18.05 -40.16
C ALA A 264 3.51 17.02 -40.24
N ALA A 265 3.78 15.88 -40.87
CA ALA A 265 2.87 14.75 -40.89
C ALA A 265 3.46 13.59 -40.08
N VAL A 266 2.61 12.78 -39.47
CA VAL A 266 3.06 11.54 -38.83
C VAL A 266 3.66 10.67 -39.93
N GLY A 267 4.93 10.33 -39.77
CA GLY A 267 5.63 9.51 -40.75
C GLY A 267 5.16 8.07 -40.61
N ASP A 268 4.19 7.65 -41.40
CA ASP A 268 3.94 6.22 -41.60
C ASP A 268 5.22 5.56 -42.14
N LYS A 269 5.44 4.33 -41.66
CA LYS A 269 6.41 3.41 -42.23
C LYS A 269 6.13 3.22 -43.72
#